data_AF-A0A2H0W4U3-F1
#
_entry.id   AF-A0A2H0W4U3-F1
#
_cell.length_a   1.000
_cell.length_b   1.000
_cell.length_c   1.000
_cell.angle_alpha   90.00
_cell.angle_beta   90.00
_cell.angle_gamma   90.00
#
_symmetry.space_group_name_H-M   'P 1'
#
loop_
_entity.id
_entity.type
_entity.pdbx_description
1 polymer ?
#
loop_
_entity_poly.entity_id
_entity_poly.type
_entity_poly.pdbx_seq_one_letter_code
_entity_poly.pdbx_strand_id
1 'polypeptide(L)' 'MNRDTTASSGSCGCVLVFILINLLLGGICTEYVVEFWSSYFKEVAVDVSFWPCALAGLFLGEITIPLALFTYIMSFVL' A
#
# COMPACT_ATOMS: atom_id res chain seq x y z
N MET A 1 37.43 -18.56 -20.08
CA MET A 1 36.88 -18.96 -18.76
C MET A 1 35.93 -17.84 -18.36
N ASN A 2 34.67 -17.91 -18.81
CA ASN A 2 33.64 -16.89 -18.60
C ASN A 2 32.90 -17.15 -17.29
N ARG A 3 33.16 -16.36 -16.25
CA ARG A 3 32.50 -16.53 -14.94
C ARG A 3 31.96 -15.25 -14.29
N ASP A 4 31.77 -14.15 -15.00
CA ASP A 4 31.53 -12.87 -14.30
C ASP A 4 30.24 -12.09 -14.63
N THR A 5 29.28 -12.61 -15.41
CA THR A 5 28.10 -11.81 -15.80
C THR A 5 26.73 -12.28 -15.30
N THR A 6 26.64 -13.38 -14.55
CA THR A 6 25.34 -13.92 -14.10
C THR A 6 25.02 -13.68 -12.62
N ALA A 7 25.90 -13.02 -11.84
CA ALA A 7 25.75 -12.92 -10.40
C ALA A 7 25.00 -11.66 -9.88
N SER A 8 24.77 -10.62 -10.69
CA SER A 8 24.13 -9.37 -10.19
C SER A 8 22.66 -9.20 -10.58
N SER A 9 22.13 -9.96 -11.55
CA SER A 9 20.79 -9.75 -12.10
C SER A 9 19.66 -10.29 -11.20
N GLY A 10 19.96 -11.27 -10.34
CA GLY A 10 18.96 -11.90 -9.46
C GLY A 10 18.58 -11.06 -8.25
N SER A 11 19.48 -10.19 -7.75
CA SER A 11 19.26 -9.44 -6.51
C SER A 11 18.37 -8.22 -6.70
N CYS A 12 18.53 -7.48 -7.81
CA CYS A 12 17.71 -6.30 -8.10
C CYS A 12 16.26 -6.64 -8.44
N GLY A 13 16.01 -7.79 -9.06
CA GLY A 13 14.66 -8.25 -9.41
C GLY A 13 13.79 -8.49 -8.18
N CYS A 14 14.35 -9.16 -7.15
CA CYS A 14 13.63 -9.42 -5.90
C CYS A 14 13.22 -8.13 -5.19
N VAL A 15 14.12 -7.15 -5.13
CA VAL A 15 13.86 -5.85 -4.48
C VAL A 15 12.73 -5.10 -5.20
N LEU A 16 12.73 -5.11 -6.54
CA LEU A 16 11.64 -4.51 -7.33
C LEU A 16 10.28 -5.17 -7.05
N VAL A 17 10.24 -6.49 -6.91
CA VAL A 17 9.00 -7.21 -6.58
C VAL A 17 8.50 -6.83 -5.19
N PHE A 18 9.37 -6.76 -4.19
CA PHE A 18 8.99 -6.30 -2.85
C PHE A 18 8.49 -4.86 -2.85
N ILE A 19 9.14 -3.98 -3.63
CA ILE A 19 8.69 -2.59 -3.76
C ILE A 19 7.31 -2.51 -4.41
N LEU A 20 7.07 -3.28 -5.49
CA LEU A 20 5.76 -3.31 -6.14
C LEU A 20 4.67 -3.87 -5.23
N ILE A 21 4.97 -4.92 -4.46
CA ILE A 21 4.03 -5.46 -3.49
C ILE A 21 3.71 -4.42 -2.41
N ASN A 22 4.72 -3.76 -1.84
CA ASN A 22 4.48 -2.72 -0.82
C ASN A 22 3.72 -1.52 -1.39
N LEU A 23 4.03 -1.11 -2.63
CA LEU A 23 3.33 -0.02 -3.32
C LEU A 23 1.85 -0.37 -3.54
N LEU A 24 1.56 -1.57 -4.05
CA LEU A 24 0.19 -2.00 -4.33
C LEU A 24 -0.59 -2.27 -3.03
N LEU A 25 -0.04 -3.09 -2.13
CA LEU A 25 -0.71 -3.46 -0.88
C LEU A 25 -0.87 -2.23 0.03
N GLY A 26 0.20 -1.47 0.21
CA GLY A 26 0.18 -0.23 0.98
C GLY A 26 -0.74 0.82 0.33
N GLY A 27 -0.75 0.92 -1.00
CA GLY A 27 -1.63 1.82 -1.74
C GLY A 27 -3.11 1.51 -1.52
N ILE A 28 -3.51 0.25 -1.73
CA ILE A 28 -4.89 -0.20 -1.53
C ILE A 28 -5.31 -0.04 -0.06
N CYS A 29 -4.44 -0.38 0.89
CA CYS A 29 -4.73 -0.19 2.31
C CYS A 29 -4.89 1.29 2.66
N THR A 30 -4.04 2.16 2.12
CA THR A 30 -4.11 3.60 2.35
C THR A 30 -5.37 4.20 1.73
N GLU A 31 -5.70 3.83 0.50
CA GLU A 31 -6.93 4.23 -0.18
C GLU A 31 -8.16 3.84 0.64
N TYR A 32 -8.27 2.56 1.02
CA TYR A 32 -9.37 2.07 1.85
C TYR A 32 -9.53 2.85 3.18
N VAL A 33 -8.43 3.08 3.89
CA VAL A 33 -8.45 3.85 5.14
C VAL A 33 -8.93 5.27 4.86
N VAL A 34 -8.33 5.97 3.90
CA VAL A 34 -8.67 7.37 3.64
C VAL A 34 -10.11 7.50 3.15
N GLU A 35 -10.59 6.62 2.27
CA GLU A 35 -11.97 6.61 1.79
C GLU A 35 -12.97 6.36 2.92
N PHE A 36 -12.72 5.35 3.76
CA PHE A 36 -13.60 5.06 4.89
C PHE A 36 -13.69 6.24 5.86
N TRP A 37 -12.55 6.76 6.31
CA TRP A 37 -12.53 7.86 7.29
C TRP A 37 -13.04 9.17 6.68
N SER A 38 -12.70 9.48 5.43
CA SER A 38 -13.18 10.69 4.77
C SER A 38 -14.68 10.66 4.50
N SER A 39 -15.22 9.49 4.12
CA SER A 39 -16.67 9.31 3.96
C SER A 39 -17.39 9.34 5.30
N TYR A 40 -16.79 8.77 6.35
CA TYR A 40 -17.32 8.82 7.72
C TYR A 40 -17.42 10.26 8.24
N PHE A 41 -16.41 11.11 8.05
CA PHE A 41 -16.45 12.50 8.52
C PHE A 41 -17.31 13.43 7.67
N LYS A 42 -17.44 13.17 6.36
CA LYS A 42 -18.18 14.04 5.45
C LYS A 42 -19.61 13.58 5.17
N GLU A 43 -19.99 12.39 5.64
CA GLU A 43 -21.30 11.75 5.41
C GLU A 43 -21.66 11.62 3.91
N VAL A 44 -20.67 11.66 3.02
CA VAL A 44 -20.81 11.50 1.57
C VAL A 44 -19.73 10.55 1.06
N ALA A 45 -20.01 9.81 -0.01
CA ALA A 45 -19.01 8.96 -0.65
C ALA A 45 -17.87 9.82 -1.22
N VAL A 46 -16.65 9.55 -0.78
CA VAL A 46 -15.43 10.21 -1.27
C VAL A 46 -14.54 9.16 -1.92
N ASP A 47 -14.40 9.24 -3.24
CA ASP A 47 -13.39 8.49 -3.99
C ASP A 47 -12.05 9.24 -3.93
N VAL A 48 -11.00 8.52 -3.55
CA VAL A 48 -9.64 9.09 -3.47
C VAL A 48 -8.82 8.50 -4.61
N SER A 49 -7.97 9.30 -5.25
CA SER A 49 -7.11 8.78 -6.31
C SER A 49 -6.08 7.79 -5.77
N PHE A 50 -5.96 6.62 -6.40
CA PHE A 50 -5.01 5.59 -6.03
C PHE A 50 -3.53 6.06 -6.01
N TRP A 51 -3.09 6.89 -6.96
CA TRP A 51 -1.69 7.30 -7.09
C TRP A 51 -1.07 7.98 -5.86
N PRO A 52 -1.69 9.01 -5.25
CA PRO A 52 -1.20 9.59 -4.00
C PRO A 52 -1.24 8.59 -2.84
N CYS A 53 -2.23 7.70 -2.80
CA CYS A 53 -2.32 6.64 -1.79
C CYS A 53 -1.22 5.59 -1.96
N ALA A 54 -0.86 5.22 -3.19
CA ALA A 54 0.23 4.30 -3.51
C ALA A 54 1.60 4.88 -3.13
N LEU A 55 1.81 6.18 -3.37
CA LEU A 55 3.00 6.90 -2.91
C LEU A 55 3.07 6.93 -1.38
N ALA A 56 1.95 7.24 -0.71
CA ALA A 56 1.89 7.21 0.76
C ALA A 56 2.12 5.79 1.31
N GLY A 57 1.52 4.77 0.69
CA GLY A 57 1.66 3.36 1.04
C GLY A 57 3.08 2.81 0.83
N LEU A 58 3.89 3.42 -0.05
CA LEU A 58 5.30 3.05 -0.19
C LEU A 58 6.14 3.44 1.03
N PHE A 59 5.80 4.54 1.72
CA PHE A 59 6.51 5.02 2.91
C PHE A 59 5.82 4.63 4.23
N LEU A 60 4.50 4.48 4.20
CA LEU A 60 3.66 4.20 5.37
C LEU A 60 3.07 2.79 5.33
N GLY A 61 3.47 1.95 4.37
CA GLY A 61 2.97 0.58 4.15
C GLY A 61 2.82 -0.23 5.43
N GLU A 62 3.89 -0.29 6.23
CA GLU A 62 3.93 -1.01 7.50
C GLU A 62 2.90 -0.53 8.53
N ILE A 63 2.52 0.74 8.49
CA ILE A 63 1.51 1.34 9.38
C ILE A 63 0.11 1.24 8.76
N THR A 64 0.02 1.39 7.44
CA THR A 64 -1.26 1.41 6.71
C THR A 64 -1.95 0.05 6.71
N ILE A 65 -1.21 -1.06 6.75
CA ILE A 65 -1.77 -2.41 6.85
C ILE A 65 -2.53 -2.63 8.18
N PRO A 66 -1.92 -2.45 9.37
CA PRO A 66 -2.64 -2.59 10.64
C PRO A 66 -3.73 -1.53 10.79
N LEU A 67 -3.55 -0.33 10.23
CA LEU A 67 -4.58 0.71 10.24
C LEU A 67 -5.79 0.33 9.36
N ALA A 68 -5.57 -0.30 8.21
CA ALA A 68 -6.65 -0.85 7.37
C ALA A 68 -7.42 -1.95 8.10
N LEU A 69 -6.72 -2.84 8.81
CA LEU A 69 -7.36 -3.87 9.64
C LEU A 69 -8.20 -3.26 10.76
N PHE A 70 -7.68 -2.24 11.45
CA PHE A 70 -8.41 -1.50 12.48
C PHE A 70 -9.65 -0.83 11.89
N THR A 71 -9.50 -0.18 10.74
CA THR A 71 -10.59 0.49 10.02
C THR A 71 -11.67 -0.51 9.61
N TYR A 72 -11.29 -1.70 9.15
CA TYR A 72 -12.21 -2.79 8.84
C TYR A 72 -12.99 -3.23 10.09
N ILE A 73 -12.34 -3.42 11.24
CA ILE A 73 -13.04 -3.76 12.50
C ILE A 73 -14.02 -2.66 12.89
N MET A 74 -13.60 -1.38 12.80
CA MET A 74 -14.45 -0.24 13.13
C MET A 74 -15.67 -0.15 12.19
N SER A 75 -15.54 -0.57 10.93
CA SER A 75 -16.66 -0.60 9.97
C SER A 75 -17.81 -1.54 10.34
N PHE A 76 -17.60 -2.48 11.27
CA PHE A 76 -18.68 -3.33 11.81
C PHE A 76 -19.35 -2.73 13.06
N VAL A 77 -18.70 -1.76 13.71
CA VAL A 77 -19.14 -1.18 14.97
C VAL A 77 -19.84 0.17 14.75
N LEU A 78 -19.39 0.93 13.75
CA LEU A 78 -19.94 2.22 13.31
C LEU A 78 -21.04 2.03 12.27
#